data_AF-A0A843UDM9-F1
#
_entry.id   AF-A0A843UDM9-F1
#
_cell.length_a   1.000
_cell.length_b   1.000
_cell.length_c   1.000
_cell.angle_alpha   90.00
_cell.angle_beta   90.00
_cell.angle_gamma   90.00
#
_symmetry.space_group_name_H-M   'P 1'
#
loop_
_entity.id
_entity.type
_entity.pdbx_description
1 polymer ?
#
loop_
_entity_poly.entity_id
_entity_poly.type
_entity_poly.pdbx_seq_one_letter_code
_entity_poly.pdbx_strand_id
1 'polypeptide(L)'
;MRESVRNETRMAASILRLFFHDCFENGCDASVLLADTPTFTGEQNAKRNQSSIRGMDKIEDVEAACSGTVSCAAMFKKATC
;
A
#
# COMPACT_ATOMS: atom_id res chain seq x y z
N MET A 1 -5.38 -7.63 -7.64
CA MET A 1 -6.26 -7.18 -6.52
C MET A 1 -7.48 -8.06 -6.26
N ARG A 2 -8.43 -8.21 -7.21
CA ARG A 2 -9.67 -8.98 -6.96
C ARG A 2 -9.42 -10.41 -6.54
N GLU A 3 -8.40 -11.06 -7.11
CA GLU A 3 -8.01 -12.42 -6.74
C GLU A 3 -7.41 -12.50 -5.34
N SER A 4 -6.54 -11.56 -4.97
CA SER A 4 -5.99 -11.44 -3.62
C SER A 4 -7.07 -11.25 -2.55
N VAL A 5 -8.11 -10.45 -2.86
CA VAL A 5 -9.27 -10.25 -1.97
C VAL A 5 -10.16 -11.50 -1.91
N ARG A 6 -10.29 -12.27 -3.00
CA ARG A 6 -11.03 -13.55 -2.98
C ARG A 6 -10.31 -14.61 -2.18
N ASN A 7 -8.98 -14.65 -2.23
CA ASN A 7 -8.18 -15.62 -1.50
C ASN A 7 -8.04 -15.26 -0.01
N GLU A 8 -8.00 -13.97 0.31
CA GLU A 8 -8.00 -13.45 1.67
C GLU A 8 -8.95 -12.26 1.80
N THR A 9 -10.17 -12.50 2.31
CA THR A 9 -11.21 -11.46 2.44
C THR A 9 -10.76 -10.28 3.29
N ARG A 10 -9.89 -10.53 4.28
CA ARG A 10 -9.30 -9.51 5.16
C ARG A 10 -8.40 -8.53 4.39
N MET A 11 -7.90 -8.92 3.21
CA MET A 11 -7.05 -8.08 2.37
C MET A 11 -7.75 -6.77 1.98
N ALA A 12 -9.06 -6.79 1.73
CA ALA A 12 -9.81 -5.56 1.42
C ALA A 12 -9.78 -4.55 2.58
N ALA A 13 -9.93 -5.02 3.83
CA ALA A 13 -9.84 -4.17 5.01
C ALA A 13 -8.42 -3.66 5.26
N SER A 14 -7.41 -4.51 5.01
CA SER A 14 -6.00 -4.12 5.10
C SER A 14 -5.61 -3.04 4.09
N ILE A 15 -6.05 -3.15 2.84
CA ILE A 15 -5.80 -2.15 1.79
C ILE A 15 -6.49 -0.83 2.13
N LEU A 16 -7.74 -0.87 2.60
CA LEU A 16 -8.46 0.34 3.03
C LEU A 16 -7.73 1.05 4.18
N ARG A 17 -7.22 0.28 5.14
CA ARG A 17 -6.43 0.81 6.23
C ARG A 17 -5.11 1.43 5.74
N LEU A 18 -4.40 0.77 4.84
CA LEU A 18 -3.19 1.31 4.20
C LEU A 18 -3.46 2.65 3.51
N PHE A 19 -4.53 2.73 2.71
CA PHE A 19 -4.94 3.99 2.06
C PHE A 19 -5.20 5.11 3.08
N PHE A 20 -5.89 4.79 4.18
CA PHE A 20 -6.13 5.77 5.24
C PHE A 20 -4.83 6.25 5.87
N HIS A 21 -3.89 5.35 6.15
CA HIS A 21 -2.61 5.70 6.76
C HIS A 21 -1.71 6.52 5.82
N ASP A 22 -1.73 6.22 4.52
CA ASP A 22 -1.02 7.00 3.49
C ASP A 22 -1.55 8.43 3.43
N CYS A 23 -2.87 8.59 3.28
CA CYS A 23 -3.48 9.91 3.13
C CYS A 23 -3.45 10.78 4.39
N PHE A 24 -3.16 10.22 5.57
CA PHE A 24 -3.28 10.94 6.85
C PHE A 24 -2.00 11.69 7.26
N GLU A 25 -0.81 11.15 7.00
CA GLU A 25 0.45 11.78 7.42
C GLU A 25 0.92 12.85 6.43
N ASN A 26 0.97 12.53 5.13
CA ASN A 26 1.55 13.42 4.11
C ASN A 26 0.75 13.52 2.80
N GLY A 27 -0.48 12.99 2.81
CA GLY A 27 -1.34 12.92 1.62
C GLY A 27 -1.17 11.61 0.86
N CYS A 28 -2.06 11.35 -0.10
CA CYS A 28 -2.12 10.05 -0.77
C CYS A 28 -1.03 9.93 -1.85
N ASP A 29 0.22 9.78 -1.43
CA ASP A 29 1.42 9.76 -2.26
C ASP A 29 2.16 8.40 -2.26
N ALA A 30 1.63 7.40 -1.55
CA ALA A 30 2.21 6.08 -1.34
C ALA A 30 3.52 6.06 -0.52
N SER A 31 3.82 7.12 0.24
CA SER A 31 4.98 7.17 1.13
C SER A 31 4.96 6.08 2.21
N VAL A 32 3.77 5.57 2.58
CA VAL A 32 3.62 4.44 3.52
C VAL A 32 4.24 3.13 3.02
N LEU A 33 4.43 2.98 1.71
CA LEU A 33 5.03 1.78 1.11
C LEU A 33 6.56 1.81 1.14
N LEU A 34 7.19 2.94 1.47
CA LEU A 34 8.64 3.07 1.48
C LEU A 34 9.24 2.47 2.75
N ALA A 35 10.20 1.57 2.58
CA ALA A 35 11.00 0.99 3.66
C ALA A 35 12.11 1.96 4.12
N ASP A 36 12.59 1.74 5.35
CA ASP A 36 13.73 2.49 5.88
C ASP A 36 14.99 2.25 5.03
N THR A 37 15.71 3.33 4.75
CA THR A 37 17.04 3.30 4.13
C THR A 37 18.02 4.05 5.03
N PRO A 38 19.34 3.93 4.84
CA PRO A 38 20.34 4.63 5.66
C PRO A 38 20.16 6.17 5.69
N THR A 39 19.45 6.74 4.72
CA THR A 39 19.24 8.18 4.58
C THR A 39 17.78 8.61 4.75
N PHE A 40 16.83 7.67 4.92
CA PHE A 40 15.40 7.96 4.98
C PHE A 40 14.70 7.00 5.95
N THR A 41 13.95 7.56 6.90
CA THR A 41 13.07 6.80 7.78
C THR A 41 11.68 6.76 7.14
N GLY A 42 11.23 5.57 6.77
CA GLY A 42 9.92 5.34 6.18
C GLY A 42 8.80 5.26 7.21
N GLU A 43 7.57 5.34 6.74
CA GLU A 43 6.40 5.34 7.62
C GLU A 43 6.00 3.94 8.09
N GLN A 44 6.58 2.89 7.50
CA GLN A 44 6.30 1.49 7.89
C GLN A 44 6.65 1.20 9.35
N ASN A 45 7.73 1.81 9.85
CA ASN A 45 8.21 1.64 11.22
C ASN A 45 7.60 2.64 12.22
N ALA A 46 6.69 3.51 11.77
CA ALA A 46 5.96 4.39 12.68
C ALA A 46 5.11 3.55 13.66
N LYS A 47 4.99 3.99 14.92
CA LYS A 47 4.23 3.27 15.99
C LYS A 47 2.84 2.80 15.59
N ARG A 48 2.18 3.51 14.68
CA ARG A 48 0.82 3.22 14.19
C ARG A 48 0.77 2.15 13.10
N ASN A 49 1.88 1.98 12.39
CA ASN A 49 2.03 1.10 11.23
C ASN A 49 2.83 -0.18 11.55
N GLN A 50 3.81 -0.07 12.45
CA GLN A 50 4.71 -1.15 12.84
C GLN A 50 3.92 -2.40 13.24
N SER A 51 4.17 -3.52 12.55
CA SER A 51 3.50 -4.82 12.75
C SER A 51 1.97 -4.81 12.55
N SER A 52 1.40 -3.74 11.97
CA SER A 52 -0.04 -3.54 11.83
C SER A 52 -0.52 -3.49 10.38
N ILE A 53 0.24 -2.81 9.50
CA ILE A 53 -0.05 -2.74 8.06
C ILE A 53 0.32 -4.06 7.36
N ARG A 54 -0.48 -4.47 6.37
CA ARG A 54 -0.37 -5.76 5.65
C ARG A 54 -0.90 -5.61 4.22
N GLY A 55 -0.41 -6.41 3.28
CA GLY A 55 -0.86 -6.39 1.89
C GLY A 55 -0.06 -5.46 0.98
N MET A 56 1.11 -4.99 1.42
CA MET A 56 2.04 -4.19 0.62
C MET A 56 2.64 -5.00 -0.54
N ASP A 57 2.91 -6.27 -0.30
CA ASP A 57 3.34 -7.26 -1.31
C ASP A 57 2.35 -7.36 -2.48
N LYS A 58 1.05 -7.30 -2.19
CA LYS A 58 0.00 -7.35 -3.22
C LYS A 58 -0.16 -6.06 -4.00
N ILE A 59 0.36 -4.96 -3.46
CA ILE A 59 0.39 -3.68 -4.17
C ILE A 59 1.55 -3.71 -5.18
N GLU A 60 2.73 -4.13 -4.76
CA GLU A 60 3.90 -4.28 -5.66
C GLU A 60 3.61 -5.27 -6.80
N ASP A 61 2.99 -6.42 -6.51
CA ASP A 61 2.61 -7.43 -7.51
C ASP A 61 1.73 -6.84 -8.64
N VAL A 62 0.83 -5.92 -8.31
CA VAL A 62 -0.11 -5.33 -9.28
C VAL A 62 0.52 -4.17 -10.02
N GLU A 63 1.37 -3.36 -9.39
CA GLU A 63 2.15 -2.33 -10.09
C GLU A 63 3.05 -2.96 -11.16
N ALA A 64 3.75 -4.05 -10.80
CA ALA A 64 4.57 -4.82 -11.71
C ALA A 64 3.74 -5.39 -12.88
N ALA A 65 2.53 -5.89 -12.60
CA ALA A 65 1.61 -6.37 -13.62
C ALA A 65 1.09 -5.25 -14.55
N CYS A 66 0.87 -4.04 -14.05
CA CYS A 66 0.42 -2.89 -14.84
C CYS A 66 1.60 -2.11 -15.51
N SER A 67 2.83 -2.63 -15.51
CA SER A 67 4.02 -2.00 -16.14
C SER A 67 4.28 -0.54 -15.72
N GLY A 68 3.96 -0.17 -14.48
CA GLY A 68 4.10 1.22 -14.00
C GLY A 68 3.11 2.22 -14.63
N THR A 69 2.08 1.75 -15.33
CA THR A 69 1.01 2.61 -15.89
C THR A 69 0.12 3.20 -14.81
N VAL A 70 0.07 2.55 -13.64
CA VAL A 70 -0.69 2.98 -12.47
C VAL A 70 0.31 3.35 -11.39
N SER A 71 0.23 4.57 -10.85
CA SER A 71 1.05 4.94 -9.70
C SER A 71 0.58 4.20 -8.43
N CYS A 72 1.48 3.91 -7.51
CA CYS A 72 1.14 3.26 -6.22
C CYS A 72 0.00 3.98 -5.48
N ALA A 73 -0.01 5.31 -5.53
CA ALA A 73 -1.10 6.13 -4.99
C ALA A 73 -2.44 5.96 -5.74
N ALA A 74 -2.37 5.78 -7.06
CA ALA A 74 -3.55 5.53 -7.89
C ALA A 74 -4.11 4.11 -7.68
N MET A 75 -3.29 3.13 -7.29
CA MET A 75 -3.78 1.78 -6.99
C MET A 75 -4.76 1.74 -5.81
N PHE A 76 -4.55 2.58 -4.80
CA PHE A 76 -5.52 2.70 -3.70
C PHE A 76 -6.87 3.29 -4.16
N LYS A 77 -6.84 4.19 -5.14
CA LYS A 77 -8.03 4.88 -5.66
C LYS A 77 -8.74 4.09 -6.75
N LYS A 78 -7.99 3.28 -7.52
CA LYS A 78 -8.47 2.55 -8.68
C LYS A 78 -7.77 1.19 -8.76
N ALA A 79 -8.46 0.15 -8.30
CA ALA A 79 -7.94 -1.23 -8.27
C ALA A 79 -8.09 -1.96 -9.63
N THR A 80 -7.80 -1.26 -10.73
CA THR A 80 -7.84 -1.78 -12.11
C THR A 80 -6.69 -1.17 -12.89
N CYS A 81 -5.83 -2.01 -13.50
CA CYS A 81 -5.40 -1.66 -14.86
C CYS A 81 -6.68 -1.69 -15.73
#